data_AF-A0A832R7L5-F1
#
_entry.id   AF-A0A832R7L5-F1
#
_cell.length_a   1.000
_cell.length_b   1.000
_cell.length_c   1.000
_cell.angle_alpha   90.00
_cell.angle_beta   90.00
_cell.angle_gamma   90.00
#
_symmetry.space_group_name_H-M   'P 1'
#
loop_
_entity.id
_entity.type
_entity.pdbx_description
1 polymer ?
#
loop_
_entity_poly.entity_id
_entity_poly.type
_entity_poly.pdbx_seq_one_letter_code
_entity_poly.pdbx_strand_id
1 'polypeptide(L)'
;MNKISSTLLAGLLLWSLAGSAAACDRECLRGHVTQYLHALVAHDHSGLPLAEDVRFTENSVEEELGAGLWRTATKLRGYRQDFIDEREGVVGSHVVLEESGAPTLLVLRLKVVDDLITEIETVTTRSRVEGALFNLDNLALASAEMQFVPKPEQLETREEAIRIAALYPAGLKEGSFVTVDLPYTPDAYRLENGEIMAGPECTRFPTCNNIKTQDVSPGRTTIDQRLIAVDERLGIVWYRLSWERGEDTRLVVWEAFKVYDGQMHAVEAFMKLIPKELGSGWE
;
A
#
# COMPACT_ATOMS: atom_id res chain seq x y z
N MET A 1 53.34 46.64 -41.59
CA MET A 1 53.27 46.86 -40.13
C MET A 1 51.98 46.22 -39.63
N ASN A 2 52.14 45.22 -38.76
CA ASN A 2 51.11 44.35 -38.20
C ASN A 2 49.97 45.09 -37.48
N LYS A 3 48.77 44.50 -37.52
CA LYS A 3 47.79 44.35 -36.41
C LYS A 3 46.60 43.50 -36.91
N ILE A 4 46.72 42.18 -36.82
CA ILE A 4 46.07 41.29 -35.82
C ILE A 4 44.53 41.46 -35.83
N SER A 5 43.88 40.58 -36.60
CA SER A 5 42.43 40.32 -36.54
C SER A 5 42.14 39.45 -35.32
N SER A 6 41.29 39.94 -34.42
CA SER A 6 40.84 39.20 -33.24
C SER A 6 39.52 38.53 -33.55
N THR A 7 39.56 37.24 -33.89
CA THR A 7 38.35 36.41 -34.09
C THR A 7 37.84 35.99 -32.71
N LEU A 8 36.70 36.54 -32.28
CA LEU A 8 35.97 36.05 -31.11
C LEU A 8 35.40 34.65 -31.44
N LEU A 9 35.90 33.61 -30.78
CA LEU A 9 35.23 32.30 -30.72
C LEU A 9 34.14 32.38 -29.64
N ALA A 10 32.89 32.48 -30.06
CA ALA A 10 31.74 32.29 -29.18
C ALA A 10 31.59 30.78 -28.91
N GLY A 11 32.09 30.31 -27.77
CA GLY A 11 31.84 28.95 -27.31
C GLY A 11 30.37 28.80 -26.89
N LEU A 12 29.59 28.07 -27.67
CA LEU A 12 28.29 27.57 -27.21
C LEU A 12 28.54 26.49 -26.14
N LEU A 13 28.35 26.87 -24.88
CA LEU A 13 28.13 25.93 -23.79
C LEU A 13 26.73 25.34 -23.97
N LEU A 14 26.65 24.17 -24.62
CA LEU A 14 25.48 23.32 -24.56
C LEU A 14 25.41 22.74 -23.14
N TRP A 15 24.61 23.36 -22.28
CA TRP A 15 24.15 22.71 -21.05
C TRP A 15 23.22 21.57 -21.44
N SER A 16 23.74 20.35 -21.41
CA SER A 16 22.92 19.15 -21.37
C SER A 16 22.18 19.13 -20.03
N LEU A 17 20.95 19.64 -20.01
CA LEU A 17 19.97 19.29 -18.99
C LEU A 17 19.52 17.86 -19.25
N ALA A 18 20.39 16.89 -18.96
CA ALA A 18 19.99 15.51 -18.81
C ALA A 18 19.36 15.38 -17.42
N GLY A 19 18.14 15.91 -17.27
CA GLY A 19 17.24 15.36 -16.27
C GLY A 19 16.91 13.96 -16.74
N SER A 20 17.52 12.95 -16.13
CA SER A 20 16.91 11.62 -16.15
C SER A 20 15.55 11.82 -15.50
N ALA A 21 14.48 11.93 -16.29
CA ALA A 21 13.16 11.64 -15.78
C ALA A 21 13.29 10.27 -15.09
N ALA A 22 12.74 10.13 -13.88
CA ALA A 22 12.48 8.78 -13.38
C ALA A 22 11.76 8.05 -14.53
N ALA A 23 12.24 6.88 -14.93
CA ALA A 23 11.71 6.17 -16.10
C ALA A 23 10.17 6.00 -16.02
N CYS A 24 9.64 6.00 -14.79
CA CYS A 24 8.21 6.11 -14.50
C CYS A 24 8.01 7.02 -13.26
N ASP A 25 7.40 8.19 -13.44
CA ASP A 25 7.03 9.10 -12.34
C ASP A 25 5.71 8.69 -11.66
N ARG A 26 5.23 9.46 -10.67
CA ARG A 26 3.96 9.18 -9.97
C ARG A 26 2.77 8.95 -10.90
N GLU A 27 2.61 9.74 -11.97
CA GLU A 27 1.47 9.63 -12.86
C GLU A 27 1.60 8.40 -13.76
N CYS A 28 2.81 8.10 -14.21
CA CYS A 28 3.13 6.85 -14.88
C CYS A 28 2.76 5.64 -14.01
N LEU A 29 3.21 5.59 -12.74
CA LEU A 29 2.90 4.50 -11.80
C LEU A 29 1.39 4.37 -11.56
N ARG A 30 0.67 5.49 -11.39
CA ARG A 30 -0.79 5.50 -11.27
C ARG A 30 -1.47 4.96 -12.54
N GLY A 31 -0.89 5.25 -13.70
CA GLY A 31 -1.30 4.73 -15.00
C GLY A 31 -1.23 3.21 -15.05
N HIS A 32 -0.11 2.61 -14.63
CA HIS A 32 0.07 1.15 -14.56
C HIS A 32 -1.00 0.46 -13.71
N VAL A 33 -1.28 0.95 -12.51
CA VAL A 33 -2.38 0.42 -11.67
C VAL A 33 -3.73 0.53 -12.38
N THR A 34 -4.03 1.69 -12.96
CA THR A 34 -5.31 1.91 -13.62
C THR A 34 -5.50 0.98 -14.81
N GLN A 35 -4.45 0.82 -15.61
CA GLN A 35 -4.43 -0.09 -16.74
C GLN A 35 -4.59 -1.55 -16.29
N TYR A 36 -3.86 -1.97 -15.24
CA TYR A 36 -3.98 -3.30 -14.66
C TYR A 36 -5.41 -3.59 -14.18
N LEU A 37 -6.03 -2.69 -13.41
CA LEU A 37 -7.39 -2.90 -12.90
C LEU A 37 -8.44 -2.96 -14.02
N HIS A 38 -8.26 -2.19 -15.09
CA HIS A 38 -9.14 -2.26 -16.26
C HIS A 38 -8.93 -3.57 -17.05
N ALA A 39 -7.68 -3.97 -17.27
CA ALA A 39 -7.33 -5.24 -17.89
C ALA A 39 -7.89 -6.42 -17.09
N LEU A 40 -7.78 -6.38 -15.75
CA LEU A 40 -8.30 -7.38 -14.83
C LEU A 40 -9.80 -7.59 -15.00
N VAL A 41 -10.58 -6.51 -15.13
CA VAL A 41 -12.03 -6.59 -15.36
C VAL A 41 -12.37 -7.00 -16.80
N ALA A 42 -11.53 -6.63 -17.77
CA ALA A 42 -11.69 -7.04 -19.16
C ALA A 42 -11.28 -8.50 -19.44
N HIS A 43 -10.64 -9.16 -18.46
CA HIS A 43 -10.06 -10.51 -18.58
C HIS A 43 -8.99 -10.57 -19.69
N ASP A 44 -8.31 -9.46 -19.94
CA ASP A 44 -7.35 -9.34 -21.04
C ASP A 44 -6.10 -8.57 -20.60
N HIS A 45 -5.02 -9.31 -20.37
CA HIS A 45 -3.71 -8.75 -19.99
C HIS A 45 -2.81 -8.49 -21.20
N SER A 46 -3.24 -8.75 -22.44
CA SER A 46 -2.38 -8.63 -23.63
C SER A 46 -1.91 -7.21 -23.92
N GLY A 47 -2.63 -6.21 -23.41
CA GLY A 47 -2.29 -4.80 -23.53
C GLY A 47 -1.41 -4.26 -22.39
N LEU A 48 -1.06 -5.07 -21.38
CA LEU A 48 -0.22 -4.62 -20.27
C LEU A 48 1.26 -4.56 -20.68
N PRO A 49 2.01 -3.54 -20.24
CA PRO A 49 3.45 -3.46 -20.45
C PRO A 49 4.16 -4.41 -19.47
N LEU A 50 4.22 -5.70 -19.81
CA LEU A 50 4.79 -6.74 -18.96
C LEU A 50 6.26 -7.01 -19.35
N ALA A 51 7.12 -7.24 -18.36
CA ALA A 51 8.43 -7.83 -18.60
C ALA A 51 8.30 -9.29 -19.07
N GLU A 52 9.29 -9.79 -19.81
CA GLU A 52 9.29 -11.18 -20.31
C GLU A 52 9.23 -12.22 -19.18
N ASP A 53 9.82 -11.89 -18.03
CA ASP A 53 9.91 -12.72 -16.83
C ASP A 53 9.00 -12.21 -15.69
N VAL A 54 7.88 -11.56 -16.03
CA VAL A 54 6.94 -11.05 -15.03
C VAL A 54 6.49 -12.16 -14.08
N ARG A 55 6.58 -11.90 -12.78
CA ARG A 55 6.14 -12.81 -11.73
C ARG A 55 4.78 -12.40 -11.20
N PHE A 56 3.85 -13.36 -11.10
CA PHE A 56 2.51 -13.14 -10.57
C PHE A 56 2.22 -14.08 -9.39
N THR A 57 1.70 -13.53 -8.30
CA THR A 57 1.17 -14.31 -7.18
C THR A 57 -0.22 -13.84 -6.80
N GLU A 58 -1.10 -14.79 -6.46
CA GLU A 58 -2.38 -14.51 -5.83
C GLU A 58 -2.50 -15.28 -4.50
N ASN A 59 -2.83 -14.57 -3.43
CA ASN A 59 -2.98 -15.14 -2.08
C ASN A 59 -1.76 -15.98 -1.62
N SER A 60 -0.54 -15.46 -1.81
CA SER A 60 0.74 -16.14 -1.51
C SER A 60 1.09 -17.35 -2.40
N VAL A 61 0.36 -17.61 -3.47
CA VAL A 61 0.65 -18.70 -4.42
C VAL A 61 1.09 -18.11 -5.76
N GLU A 62 2.20 -18.59 -6.31
CA GLU A 62 2.66 -18.24 -7.65
C GLU A 62 1.76 -18.89 -8.70
N GLU A 63 1.31 -18.11 -9.66
CA GLU A 63 0.30 -18.50 -10.65
C GLU A 63 0.65 -17.90 -12.02
N GLU A 64 0.06 -18.46 -13.08
CA GLU A 64 0.09 -17.87 -14.41
C GLU A 64 -0.80 -16.62 -14.45
N LEU A 65 -0.32 -15.53 -15.08
CA LEU A 65 -1.14 -14.33 -15.26
C LEU A 65 -2.39 -14.69 -16.09
N GLY A 66 -3.56 -14.22 -15.67
CA GLY A 66 -4.85 -14.64 -16.23
C GLY A 66 -5.52 -15.80 -15.47
N ALA A 67 -4.87 -16.37 -14.46
CA ALA A 67 -5.50 -17.27 -13.50
C ALA A 67 -6.20 -16.52 -12.35
N GLY A 68 -6.89 -17.29 -11.49
CA GLY A 68 -7.52 -16.76 -10.27
C GLY A 68 -8.54 -15.66 -10.56
N LEU A 69 -8.42 -14.54 -9.85
CA LEU A 69 -9.32 -13.39 -9.96
C LEU A 69 -9.51 -12.87 -11.39
N TRP A 70 -8.52 -13.03 -12.27
CA TRP A 70 -8.62 -12.61 -13.69
C TRP A 70 -9.79 -13.24 -14.44
N ARG A 71 -10.28 -14.41 -14.01
CA ARG A 71 -11.39 -15.11 -14.67
C ARG A 71 -12.75 -14.70 -14.12
N THR A 72 -12.78 -14.04 -12.97
CA THR A 72 -13.99 -13.90 -12.17
C THR A 72 -14.29 -12.46 -11.77
N ALA A 73 -13.32 -11.54 -11.87
CA ALA A 73 -13.54 -10.10 -11.63
C ALA A 73 -14.52 -9.53 -12.67
N THR A 74 -15.62 -8.92 -12.25
CA THR A 74 -16.66 -8.44 -13.16
C THR A 74 -16.75 -6.92 -13.22
N LYS A 75 -16.35 -6.21 -12.17
CA LYS A 75 -16.57 -4.76 -12.08
C LYS A 75 -15.76 -4.10 -10.96
N LEU A 76 -15.26 -2.89 -11.17
CA LEU A 76 -14.73 -2.04 -10.11
C LEU A 76 -15.86 -1.31 -9.36
N ARG A 77 -15.77 -1.21 -8.03
CA ARG A 77 -16.65 -0.37 -7.20
C ARG A 77 -15.95 0.96 -6.88
N GLY A 78 -16.61 1.81 -6.09
CA GLY A 78 -16.15 3.18 -5.85
C GLY A 78 -14.86 3.32 -5.02
N TYR A 79 -14.53 2.32 -4.20
CA TYR A 79 -13.37 2.39 -3.31
C TYR A 79 -12.09 1.96 -4.01
N ARG A 80 -11.11 2.88 -4.01
CA ARG A 80 -9.72 2.66 -4.42
C ARG A 80 -8.82 3.61 -3.64
N GLN A 81 -7.87 3.07 -2.88
CA GLN A 81 -6.78 3.82 -2.25
C GLN A 81 -5.47 3.36 -2.85
N ASP A 82 -4.73 4.28 -3.48
CA ASP A 82 -3.43 4.00 -4.08
C ASP A 82 -2.29 4.34 -3.11
N PHE A 83 -1.18 3.61 -3.25
CA PHE A 83 0.09 3.83 -2.56
C PHE A 83 1.19 3.88 -3.62
N ILE A 84 1.83 5.04 -3.80
CA ILE A 84 2.77 5.25 -4.92
C ILE A 84 4.16 5.61 -4.40
N ASP A 85 5.12 4.72 -4.59
CA ASP A 85 6.52 4.88 -4.21
C ASP A 85 7.40 5.09 -5.44
N GLU A 86 7.65 6.36 -5.76
CA GLU A 86 8.44 6.78 -6.92
C GLU A 86 9.90 6.33 -6.83
N ARG A 87 10.46 6.21 -5.62
CA ARG A 87 11.87 5.80 -5.44
C ARG A 87 12.07 4.34 -5.80
N GLU A 88 11.12 3.51 -5.40
CA GLU A 88 11.20 2.08 -5.59
C GLU A 88 10.51 1.61 -6.88
N GLY A 89 9.84 2.50 -7.64
CA GLY A 89 9.01 2.06 -8.77
C GLY A 89 7.93 1.06 -8.33
N VAL A 90 7.41 1.21 -7.11
CA VAL A 90 6.36 0.35 -6.57
C VAL A 90 5.07 1.15 -6.53
N VAL A 91 4.00 0.50 -6.95
CA VAL A 91 2.66 1.07 -6.84
C VAL A 91 1.68 0.00 -6.42
N GLY A 92 0.78 0.32 -5.52
CA GLY A 92 -0.26 -0.62 -5.10
C GLY A 92 -1.57 0.04 -4.81
N SER A 93 -2.61 -0.77 -4.61
CA SER A 93 -3.94 -0.30 -4.28
C SER A 93 -4.68 -1.26 -3.37
N HIS A 94 -5.46 -0.69 -2.46
CA HIS A 94 -6.62 -1.36 -1.88
C HIS A 94 -7.86 -0.98 -2.69
N VAL A 95 -8.58 -1.98 -3.22
CA VAL A 95 -9.71 -1.79 -4.14
C VAL A 95 -10.89 -2.63 -3.70
N VAL A 96 -12.11 -2.10 -3.81
CA VAL A 96 -13.31 -2.94 -3.79
C VAL A 96 -13.77 -3.18 -5.22
N LEU A 97 -13.91 -4.44 -5.59
CA LEU A 97 -14.43 -4.87 -6.88
C LEU A 97 -15.54 -5.89 -6.68
N GLU A 98 -16.16 -6.34 -7.77
CA GLU A 98 -17.08 -7.46 -7.80
C GLU A 98 -16.41 -8.66 -8.46
N GLU A 99 -16.57 -9.82 -7.84
CA GLU A 99 -16.21 -11.13 -8.36
C GLU A 99 -17.51 -11.92 -8.55
N SER A 100 -17.84 -12.30 -9.79
CA SER A 100 -19.11 -12.98 -10.10
C SER A 100 -20.35 -12.30 -9.51
N GLY A 101 -20.36 -10.95 -9.50
CA GLY A 101 -21.44 -10.14 -8.95
C GLY A 101 -21.46 -9.96 -7.42
N ALA A 102 -20.49 -10.51 -6.69
CA ALA A 102 -20.35 -10.35 -5.25
C ALA A 102 -19.13 -9.46 -4.90
N PRO A 103 -19.21 -8.57 -3.91
CA PRO A 103 -18.11 -7.68 -3.56
C PRO A 103 -16.90 -8.46 -3.00
N THR A 104 -15.70 -8.05 -3.42
CA THR A 104 -14.41 -8.61 -2.99
C THR A 104 -13.44 -7.47 -2.73
N LEU A 105 -12.69 -7.57 -1.63
CA LEU A 105 -11.57 -6.67 -1.34
C LEU A 105 -10.34 -7.20 -2.07
N LEU A 106 -9.65 -6.32 -2.80
CA LEU A 106 -8.41 -6.60 -3.50
C LEU A 106 -7.29 -5.74 -2.91
N VAL A 107 -6.20 -6.39 -2.54
CA VAL A 107 -4.89 -5.77 -2.46
C VAL A 107 -4.15 -6.05 -3.76
N LEU A 108 -3.60 -5.02 -4.37
CA LEU A 108 -2.73 -5.11 -5.55
C LEU A 108 -1.39 -4.43 -5.23
N ARG A 109 -0.27 -5.06 -5.56
CA ARG A 109 1.06 -4.44 -5.66
C ARG A 109 1.64 -4.75 -7.02
N LEU A 110 2.17 -3.72 -7.67
CA LEU A 110 2.97 -3.79 -8.88
C LEU A 110 4.39 -3.26 -8.60
N LYS A 111 5.40 -3.94 -9.14
CA LYS A 111 6.75 -3.38 -9.33
C LYS A 111 6.90 -3.02 -10.81
N VAL A 112 7.36 -1.80 -11.06
CA VAL A 112 7.61 -1.26 -12.40
C VAL A 112 9.10 -0.93 -12.52
N VAL A 113 9.74 -1.47 -13.54
CA VAL A 113 11.14 -1.22 -13.90
C VAL A 113 11.19 -0.94 -15.39
N ASP A 114 11.83 0.17 -15.78
CA ASP A 114 11.92 0.61 -17.19
C ASP A 114 10.58 0.63 -17.93
N ASP A 115 9.54 1.14 -17.25
CA ASP A 115 8.14 1.22 -17.73
C ASP A 115 7.46 -0.14 -18.00
N LEU A 116 8.05 -1.24 -17.50
CA LEU A 116 7.48 -2.59 -17.55
C LEU A 116 7.12 -3.08 -16.15
N ILE A 117 5.97 -3.73 -16.03
CA ILE A 117 5.55 -4.45 -14.83
C ILE A 117 6.36 -5.74 -14.74
N THR A 118 7.17 -5.86 -13.68
CA THR A 118 8.02 -7.03 -13.42
C THR A 118 7.46 -7.95 -12.33
N GLU A 119 6.65 -7.41 -11.42
CA GLU A 119 6.08 -8.15 -10.29
C GLU A 119 4.63 -7.74 -10.06
N ILE A 120 3.76 -8.72 -9.81
CA ILE A 120 2.34 -8.53 -9.54
C ILE A 120 1.94 -9.39 -8.34
N GLU A 121 1.53 -8.77 -7.24
CA GLU A 121 1.01 -9.47 -6.06
C GLU A 121 -0.43 -9.07 -5.78
N THR A 122 -1.32 -10.06 -5.76
CA THR A 122 -2.73 -9.86 -5.40
C THR A 122 -3.10 -10.62 -4.13
N VAL A 123 -3.95 -10.02 -3.30
CA VAL A 123 -4.63 -10.71 -2.19
C VAL A 123 -6.11 -10.38 -2.26
N THR A 124 -6.94 -11.41 -2.21
CA THR A 124 -8.40 -11.29 -2.34
C THR A 124 -9.09 -11.71 -1.05
N THR A 125 -9.96 -10.87 -0.51
CA THR A 125 -10.78 -11.19 0.67
C THR A 125 -12.24 -11.10 0.29
N ARG A 126 -12.96 -12.22 0.37
CA ARG A 126 -14.37 -12.32 -0.10
C ARG A 126 -15.40 -12.30 1.01
N SER A 127 -14.97 -12.50 2.25
CA SER A 127 -15.90 -12.65 3.37
C SER A 127 -15.25 -12.35 4.71
N ARG A 128 -16.10 -12.26 5.75
CA ARG A 128 -15.67 -12.16 7.14
C ARG A 128 -14.90 -13.40 7.61
N VAL A 129 -15.21 -14.58 7.06
CA VAL A 129 -14.48 -15.82 7.41
C VAL A 129 -13.04 -15.74 6.92
N GLU A 130 -12.85 -15.26 5.69
CA GLU A 130 -11.51 -15.06 5.14
C GLU A 130 -10.77 -13.90 5.79
N GLY A 131 -11.44 -12.78 6.02
CA GLY A 131 -10.80 -11.53 6.45
C GLY A 131 -10.79 -11.28 7.95
N ALA A 132 -11.39 -12.16 8.76
CA ALA A 132 -11.82 -11.91 10.16
C ALA A 132 -12.85 -10.77 10.35
N LEU A 133 -12.78 -9.73 9.51
CA LEU A 133 -13.70 -8.61 9.35
C LEU A 133 -14.05 -8.45 7.87
N PHE A 134 -15.24 -7.94 7.59
CA PHE A 134 -15.71 -7.65 6.24
C PHE A 134 -16.95 -6.76 6.34
N ASN A 135 -16.75 -5.44 6.20
CA ASN A 135 -17.80 -4.44 6.27
C ASN A 135 -17.62 -3.45 5.13
N LEU A 136 -18.54 -3.46 4.16
CA LEU A 136 -18.39 -2.65 2.95
C LEU A 136 -18.97 -1.25 3.09
N ASP A 137 -19.70 -0.97 4.17
CA ASP A 137 -20.44 0.28 4.32
C ASP A 137 -19.48 1.49 4.41
N ASN A 138 -18.31 1.28 5.02
CA ASN A 138 -17.24 2.29 5.10
C ASN A 138 -16.26 2.23 3.91
N LEU A 139 -16.53 1.40 2.90
CA LEU A 139 -15.67 1.23 1.72
C LEU A 139 -16.42 1.65 0.44
N ALA A 140 -17.10 2.79 0.49
CA ALA A 140 -17.71 3.40 -0.68
C ALA A 140 -16.71 4.23 -1.50
N LEU A 141 -15.83 4.98 -0.82
CA LEU A 141 -14.78 5.84 -1.37
C LEU A 141 -13.56 5.79 -0.44
N ALA A 142 -12.38 6.14 -0.96
CA ALA A 142 -11.19 6.30 -0.12
C ALA A 142 -11.40 7.38 0.93
N SER A 143 -10.86 7.16 2.12
CA SER A 143 -10.98 8.07 3.26
C SER A 143 -10.32 9.41 2.97
N ALA A 144 -10.95 10.49 3.45
CA ALA A 144 -10.43 11.85 3.29
C ALA A 144 -9.02 12.00 3.89
N GLU A 145 -8.76 11.37 5.04
CA GLU A 145 -7.46 11.42 5.72
C GLU A 145 -6.36 10.74 4.87
N MET A 146 -6.62 9.56 4.31
CA MET A 146 -5.66 8.90 3.42
C MET A 146 -5.41 9.70 2.14
N GLN A 147 -6.41 10.44 1.63
CA GLN A 147 -6.29 11.30 0.45
C GLN A 147 -5.72 12.69 0.73
N PHE A 148 -5.61 13.11 2.00
CA PHE A 148 -5.06 14.41 2.36
C PHE A 148 -3.60 14.53 1.88
N VAL A 149 -3.24 15.67 1.30
CA VAL A 149 -1.86 15.94 0.85
C VAL A 149 -1.22 16.91 1.85
N PRO A 150 -0.35 16.44 2.76
CA PRO A 150 0.34 17.32 3.69
C PRO A 150 1.25 18.30 2.94
N LYS A 151 1.50 19.47 3.53
CA LYS A 151 2.47 20.40 2.99
C LYS A 151 3.90 19.84 3.13
N PRO A 152 4.85 20.29 2.30
CA PRO A 152 6.24 19.83 2.38
C PRO A 152 6.85 19.89 3.79
N GLU A 153 6.54 20.94 4.57
CA GLU A 153 7.04 21.10 5.94
C GLU A 153 6.39 20.17 6.98
N GLN A 154 5.26 19.55 6.65
CA GLN A 154 4.56 18.57 7.51
C GLN A 154 5.02 17.14 7.24
N LEU A 155 5.61 16.89 6.07
CA LEU A 155 6.04 15.55 5.67
C LEU A 155 7.31 15.15 6.41
N GLU A 156 7.31 13.90 6.88
CA GLU A 156 8.51 13.28 7.40
C GLU A 156 9.51 12.95 6.29
N THR A 157 10.77 12.81 6.68
CA THR A 157 11.71 12.05 5.83
C THR A 157 11.21 10.61 5.68
N ARG A 158 11.55 9.96 4.56
CA ARG A 158 11.19 8.55 4.31
C ARG A 158 11.56 7.64 5.49
N GLU A 159 12.77 7.79 6.01
CA GLU A 159 13.30 7.00 7.11
C GLU A 159 12.52 7.23 8.40
N GLU A 160 12.13 8.48 8.68
CA GLU A 160 11.37 8.82 9.88
C GLU A 160 9.91 8.35 9.78
N ALA A 161 9.28 8.46 8.61
CA ALA A 161 7.96 7.89 8.37
C ALA A 161 7.96 6.37 8.61
N ILE A 162 8.97 5.66 8.08
CA ILE A 162 9.17 4.22 8.30
C ILE A 162 9.36 3.93 9.80
N ARG A 163 10.19 4.72 10.50
CA ARG A 163 10.44 4.55 11.94
C ARG A 163 9.14 4.68 12.74
N ILE A 164 8.34 5.71 12.48
CA ILE A 164 7.05 5.94 13.14
C ILE A 164 6.08 4.80 12.83
N ALA A 165 5.96 4.39 11.56
CA ALA A 165 5.11 3.27 11.16
C ALA A 165 5.52 1.95 11.86
N ALA A 166 6.81 1.67 12.00
CA ALA A 166 7.33 0.47 12.63
C ALA A 166 7.04 0.38 14.15
N LEU A 167 6.69 1.49 14.81
CA LEU A 167 6.21 1.47 16.19
C LEU A 167 4.85 0.77 16.32
N TYR A 168 4.05 0.68 15.25
CA TYR A 168 2.77 -0.02 15.27
C TYR A 168 2.94 -1.54 15.50
N PRO A 169 3.65 -2.31 14.65
CA PRO A 169 3.89 -3.72 14.95
C PRO A 169 4.66 -3.93 16.25
N ALA A 170 5.53 -2.99 16.67
CA ALA A 170 6.15 -3.05 17.99
C ALA A 170 5.13 -2.97 19.13
N GLY A 171 4.16 -2.04 19.05
CA GLY A 171 3.10 -1.91 20.03
C GLY A 171 2.14 -3.11 20.05
N LEU A 172 1.88 -3.72 18.90
CA LEU A 172 1.12 -4.98 18.80
C LEU A 172 1.83 -6.15 19.48
N LYS A 173 3.17 -6.21 19.39
CA LYS A 173 4.00 -7.22 20.06
C LYS A 173 4.03 -7.01 21.58
N GLU A 174 4.18 -5.77 22.01
CA GLU A 174 4.19 -5.38 23.42
C GLU A 174 2.80 -5.49 24.07
N GLY A 175 1.73 -5.40 23.27
CA GLY A 175 0.36 -5.32 23.76
C GLY A 175 -0.05 -3.90 24.19
N SER A 176 0.72 -2.88 23.83
CA SER A 176 0.48 -1.48 24.22
C SER A 176 1.17 -0.49 23.28
N PHE A 177 0.37 0.38 22.64
CA PHE A 177 0.91 1.51 21.87
C PHE A 177 1.44 2.64 22.76
N VAL A 178 1.01 2.70 24.03
CA VAL A 178 1.54 3.64 25.02
C VAL A 178 2.99 3.30 25.35
N THR A 179 3.32 2.01 25.50
CA THR A 179 4.65 1.56 25.94
C THR A 179 5.72 1.86 24.89
N VAL A 180 5.40 1.71 23.62
CA VAL A 180 6.30 2.03 22.49
C VAL A 180 6.25 3.50 22.09
N ASP A 181 5.49 4.31 22.82
CA ASP A 181 5.21 5.73 22.55
C ASP A 181 4.89 6.03 21.08
N LEU A 182 3.95 5.27 20.53
CA LEU A 182 3.46 5.53 19.18
C LEU A 182 2.72 6.88 19.16
N PRO A 183 3.14 7.87 18.33
CA PRO A 183 2.63 9.23 18.40
C PRO A 183 1.34 9.38 17.59
N TYR A 184 0.21 8.91 18.11
CA TYR A 184 -1.09 9.16 17.47
C TYR A 184 -1.59 10.59 17.70
N THR A 185 -2.27 11.15 16.71
CA THR A 185 -3.12 12.31 16.93
C THR A 185 -4.35 11.95 17.77
N PRO A 186 -5.02 12.93 18.42
CA PRO A 186 -6.23 12.66 19.22
C PRO A 186 -7.40 12.07 18.42
N ASP A 187 -7.46 12.37 17.12
CA ASP A 187 -8.49 11.95 16.18
C ASP A 187 -8.10 10.72 15.34
N ALA A 188 -6.91 10.15 15.58
CA ALA A 188 -6.45 9.01 14.82
C ALA A 188 -7.39 7.80 14.93
N TYR A 189 -7.57 7.12 13.80
CA TYR A 189 -8.49 5.99 13.67
C TYR A 189 -7.84 4.76 13.05
N ARG A 190 -8.49 3.61 13.22
CA ARG A 190 -8.15 2.36 12.54
C ARG A 190 -9.36 1.78 11.81
N LEU A 191 -9.20 1.52 10.51
CA LEU A 191 -10.19 0.87 9.65
C LEU A 191 -9.61 -0.44 9.09
N GLU A 192 -10.24 -1.58 9.34
CA GLU A 192 -9.74 -2.88 8.87
C GLU A 192 -10.85 -3.64 8.12
N ASN A 193 -10.63 -3.96 6.85
CA ASN A 193 -11.66 -4.51 5.95
C ASN A 193 -12.99 -3.74 6.02
N GLY A 194 -12.88 -2.42 6.21
CA GLY A 194 -13.99 -1.47 6.34
C GLY A 194 -14.73 -1.47 7.68
N GLU A 195 -14.22 -2.19 8.68
CA GLU A 195 -14.71 -2.08 10.06
C GLU A 195 -13.91 -1.03 10.82
N ILE A 196 -14.58 -0.11 11.52
CA ILE A 196 -13.92 0.85 12.43
C ILE A 196 -13.51 0.08 13.69
N MET A 197 -12.20 -0.07 13.88
CA MET A 197 -11.61 -0.89 14.93
C MET A 197 -10.97 -0.06 16.04
N ALA A 198 -10.70 1.22 15.80
CA ALA A 198 -10.25 2.17 16.80
C ALA A 198 -10.46 3.63 16.35
N GLY A 199 -10.42 4.57 17.30
CA GLY A 199 -10.56 6.01 17.07
C GLY A 199 -11.88 6.57 17.57
N PRO A 200 -12.08 7.91 17.56
CA PRO A 200 -13.18 8.57 18.27
C PRO A 200 -14.58 8.05 17.94
N GLU A 201 -14.78 7.57 16.72
CA GLU A 201 -16.08 7.05 16.23
C GLU A 201 -16.29 5.56 16.54
N CYS A 202 -15.28 4.86 17.08
CA CYS A 202 -15.41 3.46 17.38
C CYS A 202 -16.33 3.21 18.60
N THR A 203 -17.40 2.45 18.38
CA THR A 203 -18.36 2.05 19.43
C THR A 203 -18.37 0.55 19.71
N ARG A 204 -17.40 -0.19 19.17
CA ARG A 204 -17.41 -1.67 19.15
C ARG A 204 -17.12 -2.28 20.52
N PHE A 205 -16.25 -1.66 21.31
CA PHE A 205 -15.93 -2.05 22.69
C PHE A 205 -15.46 -0.83 23.48
N PRO A 206 -15.55 -0.83 24.84
CA PRO A 206 -15.41 0.38 25.65
C PRO A 206 -14.10 1.15 25.51
N THR A 207 -13.03 0.51 25.03
CA THR A 207 -11.68 1.10 24.93
C THR A 207 -11.26 1.44 23.50
N CYS A 208 -12.10 1.15 22.49
CA CYS A 208 -11.71 1.38 21.10
C CYS A 208 -11.78 2.83 20.67
N ASN A 209 -12.44 3.70 21.44
CA ASN A 209 -12.62 5.11 21.10
C ASN A 209 -11.31 5.93 21.09
N ASN A 210 -10.20 5.37 21.60
CA ASN A 210 -8.87 5.97 21.54
C ASN A 210 -7.86 4.91 21.09
N ILE A 211 -7.32 5.06 19.89
CA ILE A 211 -6.39 4.12 19.28
C ILE A 211 -5.09 3.94 20.07
N LYS A 212 -4.61 4.97 20.78
CA LYS A 212 -3.38 4.92 21.58
C LYS A 212 -3.54 4.06 22.82
N THR A 213 -4.70 4.12 23.47
CA THR A 213 -4.97 3.42 24.74
C THR A 213 -5.83 2.18 24.58
N GLN A 214 -6.21 1.82 23.35
CA GLN A 214 -7.00 0.62 23.11
C GLN A 214 -6.27 -0.62 23.62
N ASP A 215 -7.03 -1.62 24.06
CA ASP A 215 -6.47 -2.93 24.36
C ASP A 215 -6.18 -3.66 23.04
N VAL A 216 -4.90 -3.81 22.70
CA VAL A 216 -4.47 -4.63 21.55
C VAL A 216 -4.09 -6.06 21.92
N SER A 217 -4.21 -6.40 23.21
CA SER A 217 -3.85 -7.64 23.89
C SER A 217 -2.47 -8.21 23.52
N PRO A 218 -1.59 -8.48 24.49
CA PRO A 218 -0.33 -9.15 24.20
C PRO A 218 -0.61 -10.56 23.68
N GLY A 219 0.24 -11.09 22.80
CA GLY A 219 0.09 -12.44 22.26
C GLY A 219 0.63 -12.67 20.86
N ARG A 220 0.98 -11.59 20.14
CA ARG A 220 1.70 -11.68 18.86
C ARG A 220 3.20 -11.76 19.14
N THR A 221 3.68 -12.96 19.46
CA THR A 221 5.09 -13.20 19.83
C THR A 221 6.05 -12.90 18.67
N THR A 222 5.61 -13.20 17.45
CA THR A 222 6.32 -12.93 16.20
C THR A 222 5.38 -12.23 15.23
N ILE A 223 5.86 -11.14 14.61
CA ILE A 223 5.19 -10.43 13.52
C ILE A 223 6.21 -10.33 12.40
N ASP A 224 5.95 -10.98 11.29
CA ASP A 224 6.71 -10.80 10.05
C ASP A 224 6.33 -9.44 9.46
N GLN A 225 7.32 -8.68 9.00
CA GLN A 225 7.12 -7.34 8.48
C GLN A 225 7.84 -7.20 7.15
N ARG A 226 7.14 -6.72 6.12
CA ARG A 226 7.73 -6.35 4.84
C ARG A 226 7.23 -4.95 4.48
N LEU A 227 8.15 -3.99 4.42
CA LEU A 227 7.86 -2.68 3.86
C LEU A 227 7.57 -2.85 2.38
N ILE A 228 6.40 -2.40 1.92
CA ILE A 228 5.98 -2.53 0.52
C ILE A 228 6.28 -1.26 -0.25
N ALA A 229 5.84 -0.12 0.28
CA ALA A 229 5.91 1.17 -0.37
C ALA A 229 5.92 2.30 0.67
N VAL A 230 6.58 3.41 0.33
CA VAL A 230 6.42 4.69 1.02
C VAL A 230 5.96 5.73 0.01
N ASP A 231 4.72 6.19 0.15
CA ASP A 231 4.19 7.32 -0.59
C ASP A 231 4.56 8.61 0.13
N GLU A 232 5.72 9.16 -0.22
CA GLU A 232 6.27 10.38 0.40
C GLU A 232 5.41 11.62 0.14
N ARG A 233 4.59 11.64 -0.92
CA ARG A 233 3.72 12.80 -1.20
C ARG A 233 2.48 12.81 -0.33
N LEU A 234 1.99 11.64 0.06
CA LEU A 234 0.84 11.49 0.95
C LEU A 234 1.25 11.23 2.40
N GLY A 235 2.54 11.00 2.68
CA GLY A 235 2.98 10.57 4.01
C GLY A 235 2.36 9.21 4.38
N ILE A 236 2.35 8.24 3.46
CA ILE A 236 1.81 6.91 3.74
C ILE A 236 2.92 5.88 3.69
N VAL A 237 3.02 5.07 4.75
CA VAL A 237 3.89 3.89 4.77
C VAL A 237 3.02 2.65 4.70
N TRP A 238 3.27 1.79 3.70
CA TRP A 238 2.46 0.60 3.45
C TRP A 238 3.27 -0.66 3.72
N TYR A 239 2.78 -1.47 4.66
CA TYR A 239 3.40 -2.71 5.10
C TYR A 239 2.53 -3.92 4.76
N ARG A 240 3.18 -5.05 4.49
CA ARG A 240 2.59 -6.37 4.70
C ARG A 240 3.09 -6.88 6.05
N LEU A 241 2.16 -7.07 6.99
CA LEU A 241 2.40 -7.69 8.27
C LEU A 241 1.78 -9.09 8.30
N SER A 242 2.41 -10.03 8.99
CA SER A 242 1.74 -11.32 9.28
C SER A 242 2.11 -11.92 10.62
N TRP A 243 1.14 -12.58 11.25
CA TRP A 243 1.34 -13.33 12.49
C TRP A 243 0.37 -14.51 12.57
N GLU A 244 0.69 -15.49 13.40
CA GLU A 244 -0.18 -16.66 13.60
C GLU A 244 -1.53 -16.27 14.19
N ARG A 245 -2.60 -16.85 13.64
CA ARG A 245 -3.96 -16.67 14.13
C ARG A 245 -4.73 -17.97 13.94
N GLY A 246 -4.96 -18.69 15.04
CA GLY A 246 -5.53 -20.04 15.00
C GLY A 246 -4.45 -21.11 14.82
N GLU A 247 -4.89 -22.35 14.67
CA GLU A 247 -4.03 -23.54 14.62
C GLU A 247 -3.23 -23.60 13.31
N ASP A 248 -3.91 -23.44 12.16
CA ASP A 248 -3.31 -23.67 10.84
C ASP A 248 -3.22 -22.42 9.96
N THR A 249 -3.63 -21.25 10.47
CA THR A 249 -3.64 -20.00 9.69
C THR A 249 -2.78 -18.90 10.29
N ARG A 250 -2.28 -18.02 9.42
CA ARG A 250 -1.71 -16.72 9.74
C ARG A 250 -2.67 -15.64 9.28
N LEU A 251 -2.79 -14.55 10.03
CA LEU A 251 -3.42 -13.34 9.52
C LEU A 251 -2.37 -12.55 8.74
N VAL A 252 -2.66 -12.24 7.49
CA VAL A 252 -1.86 -11.34 6.65
C VAL A 252 -2.62 -10.03 6.53
N VAL A 253 -1.97 -8.94 6.91
CA VAL A 253 -2.54 -7.60 6.97
C VAL A 253 -1.70 -6.70 6.09
N TRP A 254 -2.33 -6.06 5.11
CA TRP A 254 -1.73 -5.02 4.29
C TRP A 254 -2.16 -3.69 4.87
N GLU A 255 -1.28 -3.10 5.67
CA GLU A 255 -1.59 -1.99 6.57
C GLU A 255 -0.91 -0.71 6.07
N ALA A 256 -1.70 0.33 5.88
CA ALA A 256 -1.28 1.66 5.47
C ALA A 256 -1.31 2.59 6.68
N PHE A 257 -0.18 3.23 6.94
CA PHE A 257 0.02 4.16 8.05
C PHE A 257 0.14 5.58 7.52
N LYS A 258 -0.81 6.45 7.84
CA LYS A 258 -0.77 7.88 7.52
C LYS A 258 0.06 8.63 8.56
N VAL A 259 1.19 9.19 8.14
CA VAL A 259 2.18 9.85 8.99
C VAL A 259 2.56 11.22 8.45
N TYR A 260 2.37 12.26 9.25
CA TYR A 260 2.84 13.63 9.03
C TYR A 260 2.77 14.42 10.34
N ASP A 261 3.49 15.54 10.43
CA ASP A 261 3.64 16.33 11.66
C ASP A 261 4.11 15.50 12.88
N GLY A 262 5.04 14.57 12.64
CA GLY A 262 5.62 13.66 13.62
C GLY A 262 4.64 12.63 14.19
N GLN A 263 3.44 12.52 13.62
CA GLN A 263 2.32 11.79 14.20
C GLN A 263 1.63 10.86 13.20
N MET A 264 1.00 9.81 13.72
CA MET A 264 0.15 8.89 12.98
C MET A 264 -1.31 9.33 13.07
N HIS A 265 -1.93 9.57 11.91
CA HIS A 265 -3.30 10.10 11.79
C HIS A 265 -4.32 9.03 11.42
N ALA A 266 -3.89 7.96 10.73
CA ALA A 266 -4.78 6.89 10.32
C ALA A 266 -4.03 5.58 10.11
N VAL A 267 -4.73 4.49 10.37
CA VAL A 267 -4.31 3.13 10.06
C VAL A 267 -5.41 2.45 9.25
N GLU A 268 -5.15 2.09 8.01
CA GLU A 268 -6.14 1.38 7.19
C GLU A 268 -5.57 0.08 6.62
N ALA A 269 -6.34 -1.00 6.73
CA ALA A 269 -5.86 -2.30 6.31
C ALA A 269 -6.89 -3.11 5.52
N PHE A 270 -6.40 -3.82 4.51
CA PHE A 270 -7.05 -5.01 3.99
C PHE A 270 -6.32 -6.26 4.50
N MET A 271 -7.07 -7.26 4.93
CA MET A 271 -6.51 -8.45 5.57
C MET A 271 -7.22 -9.74 5.18
N LYS A 272 -6.47 -10.84 5.29
CA LYS A 272 -6.90 -12.20 4.97
C LYS A 272 -6.20 -13.22 5.87
N LEU A 273 -6.90 -14.28 6.25
CA LEU A 273 -6.31 -15.50 6.77
C LEU A 273 -5.72 -16.32 5.61
N ILE A 274 -4.45 -16.69 5.75
CA ILE A 274 -3.71 -17.53 4.81
C ILE A 274 -3.19 -18.76 5.57
N PRO A 275 -3.17 -19.96 4.98
CA PRO A 275 -2.55 -21.13 5.59
C PRO A 275 -1.09 -20.87 6.01
N LYS A 276 -0.66 -21.39 7.18
CA LYS A 276 0.68 -21.14 7.73
C LYS A 276 1.80 -21.73 6.88
N GLU A 277 1.54 -22.78 6.13
CA GLU A 277 2.49 -23.42 5.23
C GLU A 277 2.85 -22.55 4.02
N LEU A 278 1.99 -21.59 3.67
CA LEU A 278 2.28 -20.62 2.61
C LEU A 278 3.13 -19.47 3.17
N GLY A 279 4.22 -19.15 2.46
CA GLY A 279 5.09 -18.01 2.76
C GLY A 279 4.48 -16.68 2.30
N SER A 280 5.32 -15.68 2.05
CA SER A 280 4.86 -14.45 1.38
C SER A 280 4.50 -14.67 -0.09
N GLY A 281 5.02 -15.73 -0.72
CA GLY A 281 5.01 -15.89 -2.18
C GLY A 281 6.14 -15.14 -2.87
N TRP A 282 6.97 -14.40 -2.12
CA TRP A 282 8.02 -13.49 -2.61
C TRP A 282 9.33 -13.64 -1.84
N GLU A 283 9.55 -14.82 -1.27
CA GLU A 283 10.86 -15.24 -0.73
C GLU A 283 11.87 -15.50 -1.85
#